data_AF-A0AAQ3K3W8-F1
#
_entry.id   AF-A0AAQ3K3W8-F1
#
_cell.length_a   1.000
_cell.length_b   1.000
_cell.length_c   1.000
_cell.angle_alpha   90.00
_cell.angle_beta   90.00
_cell.angle_gamma   90.00
#
_symmetry.space_group_name_H-M   'P 1'
#
loop_
_entity.id
_entity.type
_entity.pdbx_description
1 polymer ?
#
loop_
_entity_poly.entity_id
_entity_poly.type
_entity_poly.pdbx_seq_one_letter_code
_entity_poly.pdbx_strand_id
1 'polypeptide(L)'
;MEFLLAKMFLVILITSLCSITSAQSTSTNLTFALPPNCSKRCGNISIEYPFGIGNGCFRSGFNLTCRNDSNPPRLLLGDGRIEVKNIDLNQGVVYIKPPVVTMGINVYSMSAPVIDMENWPFSFQLTSSGTWVSNDWYVFGCSACAILLNFTGNTISTCSTMCSGDPWDKYCSLRSYTWGTPLDIQLYRLNQTELHLASSSVITAVIMIDGFSDYDINEIMRGNYSGVNTTLAWYINDSKFTTCAKAKKNKATYACLSSNSECYEAYNYDVPNSNQTVGYICRCSVSYHGNPYLPHGCQLDESFKASPLKDCETKCGSVDVQFPFGMKQGCYRDESFALACDKKTTTLRYQDDIVVTNISLEEGHLEFNDTANRHYISYGSHYISYSSLSRDTNPYLDLFSLLDQHEVYTWVVAYKSCEDAKKDNKTFACVDQHSQCIETNTTRNGILGYRCKCSKGYEGNPYLQDGCRDINECLHRDKYICYGICTNTDGGYNCTCEPDSSGDPRKEPCNPNKKRPVLLGGLYKPTHSLTEMTKYIDVQCLRLDCLAKKLEKYRLFVLEKSEAQAREIEPMKARLEEMEKTLKARDDEILDLNGATIDITTRTREAWDATNVLRGKVANS
;
A
#
# COMPACT_ATOMS: atom_id res chain seq x y z
N MET A 1 -28.80 65.07 19.80
CA MET A 1 -28.06 64.46 18.68
C MET A 1 -26.55 64.72 18.75
N GLU A 2 -26.03 65.41 19.76
CA GLU A 2 -24.57 65.58 19.96
C GLU A 2 -23.96 64.59 20.97
N PHE A 3 -24.77 63.93 21.81
CA PHE A 3 -24.28 62.97 22.80
C PHE A 3 -24.04 61.54 22.26
N LEU A 4 -24.55 61.20 21.06
CA LEU A 4 -24.30 59.88 20.45
C LEU A 4 -23.04 59.86 19.57
N LEU A 5 -22.65 60.98 18.97
CA LEU A 5 -21.45 61.07 18.13
C LEU A 5 -20.15 61.02 18.96
N ALA A 6 -20.15 61.59 20.17
CA ALA A 6 -18.98 61.58 21.06
C ALA A 6 -18.63 60.17 21.60
N LYS A 7 -19.61 59.27 21.73
CA LYS A 7 -19.37 57.88 22.17
C LYS A 7 -18.91 56.95 21.05
N MET A 8 -19.26 57.24 19.79
CA MET A 8 -18.75 56.46 18.65
C MET A 8 -17.28 56.78 18.32
N PHE A 9 -16.81 58.01 18.56
CA PHE A 9 -15.40 58.35 18.36
C PHE A 9 -14.47 57.78 19.43
N LEU A 10 -14.95 57.57 20.67
CA LEU A 10 -14.13 56.98 21.74
C LEU A 10 -13.92 55.47 21.56
N VAL A 11 -14.82 54.76 20.87
CA VAL A 11 -14.66 53.32 20.58
C VAL A 11 -13.73 53.07 19.39
N ILE A 12 -13.64 54.02 18.44
CA ILE A 12 -12.78 53.91 17.25
C ILE A 12 -11.33 54.33 17.55
N LEU A 13 -11.09 55.11 18.62
CA LEU A 13 -9.73 55.48 19.06
C LEU A 13 -9.06 54.43 19.97
N ILE A 14 -9.80 53.45 20.51
CA ILE A 14 -9.24 52.38 21.34
C ILE A 14 -8.79 51.16 20.50
N THR A 15 -9.12 51.10 19.20
CA THR A 15 -8.69 50.02 18.29
C THR A 15 -7.51 50.39 17.37
N SER A 16 -6.88 51.56 17.55
CA SER A 16 -5.82 52.07 16.66
C SER A 16 -4.47 52.38 17.35
N LEU A 17 -4.17 51.72 18.48
CA LEU A 17 -2.83 51.69 19.08
C LEU A 17 -2.41 50.24 19.38
N CYS A 18 -2.40 49.40 18.34
CA CYS A 18 -1.60 48.19 18.34
C CYS A 18 -0.14 48.61 18.18
N SER A 19 0.54 48.81 19.30
CA SER A 19 1.98 48.99 19.31
C SER A 19 2.61 47.74 18.74
N ILE A 20 3.45 47.94 17.72
CA ILE A 20 4.39 46.94 17.19
C ILE A 20 5.37 46.65 18.32
N THR A 21 4.99 45.76 19.24
CA THR A 21 5.98 44.93 19.89
C THR A 21 6.33 43.87 18.88
N SER A 22 7.56 43.92 18.38
CA SER A 22 8.19 42.73 17.81
C SER A 22 7.96 41.62 18.83
N ALA A 23 7.04 40.70 18.53
CA ALA A 23 7.02 39.42 19.18
C ALA A 23 8.36 38.79 18.80
N GLN A 24 9.38 39.02 19.64
CA GLN A 24 10.44 38.06 19.77
C GLN A 24 9.71 36.74 19.99
N SER A 25 9.76 35.89 18.98
CA SER A 25 9.47 34.48 19.12
C SER A 25 10.33 34.00 20.27
N THR A 26 9.80 33.99 21.49
CA THR A 26 10.25 33.07 22.51
C THR A 26 9.81 31.70 22.00
N SER A 27 10.56 31.20 21.00
CA SER A 27 10.75 29.79 20.81
C SER A 27 11.19 29.29 22.17
N THR A 28 10.30 28.61 22.87
CA THR A 28 10.74 27.63 23.85
C THR A 28 11.52 26.60 23.03
N ASN A 29 12.81 26.89 22.84
CA ASN A 29 13.79 25.94 22.36
C ASN A 29 13.82 24.85 23.42
N LEU A 30 12.96 23.85 23.27
CA LEU A 30 13.34 22.50 23.59
C LEU A 30 14.55 22.22 22.70
N THR A 31 15.74 22.51 23.21
CA THR A 31 17.00 22.32 22.52
C THR A 31 17.21 20.84 22.38
N PHE A 32 16.64 20.27 21.32
CA PHE A 32 17.05 18.97 20.83
C PHE A 32 18.53 19.11 20.47
N ALA A 33 19.39 18.49 21.28
CA ALA A 33 20.83 18.51 21.10
C ALA A 33 21.33 17.07 21.29
N LEU A 34 21.86 16.49 20.22
CA LEU A 34 22.57 15.22 20.31
C LEU A 34 23.92 15.45 20.99
N PRO A 35 24.41 14.50 21.81
CA PRO A 35 25.77 14.55 22.34
C PRO A 35 26.80 14.72 21.20
N PRO A 36 27.86 15.52 21.39
CA PRO A 36 28.85 15.77 20.34
C PRO A 36 29.65 14.52 19.93
N ASN A 37 29.69 13.49 20.79
CA ASN A 37 30.47 12.28 20.61
C ASN A 37 29.67 11.10 20.05
N CYS A 38 28.50 11.34 19.44
CA CYS A 38 27.74 10.27 18.81
C CYS A 38 28.48 9.71 17.59
N SER A 39 28.61 8.38 17.56
CA SER A 39 29.27 7.70 16.44
C SER A 39 28.45 7.86 15.17
N LYS A 40 29.04 8.43 14.12
CA LYS A 40 28.36 8.69 12.84
C LYS A 40 28.45 7.53 11.85
N ARG A 41 29.31 6.54 12.10
CA ARG A 41 29.51 5.40 11.21
C ARG A 41 29.93 4.16 11.99
N CYS A 42 29.65 2.98 11.43
CA CYS A 42 30.21 1.70 11.84
C CYS A 42 30.57 0.90 10.58
N GLY A 43 31.86 0.60 10.42
CA GLY A 43 32.36 0.06 9.16
C GLY A 43 32.03 1.00 7.99
N ASN A 44 31.32 0.48 7.00
CA ASN A 44 30.92 1.26 5.82
C ASN A 44 29.56 1.95 5.98
N ILE A 45 28.80 1.65 7.04
CA ILE A 45 27.41 2.11 7.20
C ILE A 45 27.39 3.44 7.95
N SER A 46 26.67 4.41 7.41
CA SER A 46 26.39 5.70 8.06
C SER A 46 25.26 5.57 9.07
N ILE A 47 25.41 6.22 10.21
CA ILE A 47 24.47 6.16 11.33
C ILE A 47 23.98 7.58 11.62
N GLU A 48 22.66 7.73 11.56
CA GLU A 48 21.98 8.99 11.79
C GLU A 48 20.78 8.79 12.71
N TYR A 49 20.41 9.84 13.44
CA TYR A 49 19.22 9.85 14.28
C TYR A 49 17.97 9.53 13.43
N PRO A 50 17.00 8.70 13.88
CA PRO A 50 16.75 8.28 15.26
C PRO A 50 17.69 7.19 15.76
N PHE A 51 18.50 6.59 14.89
CA PHE A 51 19.49 5.59 15.26
C PHE A 51 20.75 6.19 15.86
N GLY A 52 21.45 5.40 16.68
CA GLY A 52 22.68 5.86 17.30
C GLY A 52 23.35 4.82 18.18
N ILE A 53 24.63 5.06 18.46
CA ILE A 53 25.45 4.25 19.34
C ILE A 53 25.87 5.12 20.53
N GLY A 54 25.65 4.62 21.74
CA GLY A 54 25.98 5.32 22.98
C GLY A 54 24.79 6.07 23.58
N ASN A 55 24.90 6.39 24.87
CA ASN A 55 23.82 6.98 25.64
C ASN A 55 23.45 8.37 25.10
N GLY A 56 22.14 8.61 24.89
CA GLY A 56 21.61 9.88 24.37
C GLY A 56 21.81 10.12 22.87
N CYS A 57 22.42 9.18 22.13
CA CYS A 57 22.65 9.31 20.69
C CYS A 57 21.53 8.76 19.82
N PHE A 58 20.58 8.05 20.41
CA PHE A 58 19.46 7.42 19.73
C PHE A 58 18.16 7.76 20.42
N ARG A 59 17.08 7.62 19.67
CA ARG A 59 15.71 7.62 20.19
C ARG A 59 15.41 6.27 20.85
N SER A 60 14.65 6.24 21.93
CA SER A 60 14.27 4.97 22.58
C SER A 60 13.77 3.92 21.58
N GLY A 61 14.37 2.73 21.61
CA GLY A 61 14.11 1.63 20.67
C GLY A 61 14.96 1.64 19.38
N PHE A 62 15.81 2.64 19.14
CA PHE A 62 16.67 2.76 17.94
C PHE A 62 18.17 2.63 18.26
N ASN A 63 18.52 2.01 19.39
CA ASN A 63 19.92 1.79 19.73
C ASN A 63 20.58 0.77 18.80
N LEU A 64 21.84 1.04 18.47
CA LEU A 64 22.69 0.18 17.66
C LEU A 64 23.95 -0.22 18.43
N THR A 65 24.54 -1.35 18.03
CA THR A 65 25.82 -1.84 18.55
C THR A 65 26.81 -2.03 17.40
N CYS A 66 27.99 -1.42 17.49
CA CYS A 66 29.08 -1.64 16.54
C CYS A 66 30.10 -2.61 17.15
N ARG A 67 30.32 -3.75 16.48
CA ARG A 67 31.24 -4.79 16.95
C ARG A 67 32.47 -4.86 16.06
N ASN A 68 33.63 -4.72 16.70
CA ASN A 68 34.95 -4.75 16.04
C ASN A 68 35.52 -6.19 15.97
N ASP A 69 34.69 -7.17 15.62
CA ASP A 69 35.10 -8.58 15.52
C ASP A 69 35.44 -9.01 14.09
N SER A 70 35.39 -8.08 13.15
CA SER A 70 35.59 -8.28 11.71
C SER A 70 36.09 -6.99 11.06
N ASN A 71 36.61 -7.08 9.84
CA ASN A 71 37.08 -5.94 9.07
C ASN A 71 36.37 -5.91 7.70
N PRO A 72 35.46 -4.94 7.44
CA PRO A 72 35.07 -3.82 8.32
C PRO A 72 34.24 -4.26 9.54
N PRO A 73 34.15 -3.44 10.61
CA PRO A 73 33.29 -3.68 11.77
C PRO A 73 31.82 -3.91 11.39
N ARG A 74 31.14 -4.78 12.14
CA ARG A 74 29.71 -5.10 11.93
C ARG A 74 28.80 -4.22 12.78
N LEU A 75 27.75 -3.70 12.14
CA LEU A 75 26.67 -2.99 12.81
C LEU A 75 25.56 -3.97 13.17
N LEU A 76 25.01 -3.86 14.38
CA LEU A 76 23.97 -4.74 14.89
C LEU A 76 22.81 -3.90 15.46
N LEU A 77 21.58 -4.41 15.34
CA LEU A 77 20.43 -3.87 16.08
C LEU A 77 20.63 -4.10 17.58
N GLY A 78 20.00 -3.27 18.42
CA GLY A 78 20.55 -2.97 19.75
C GLY A 78 20.73 -4.12 20.74
N ASP A 79 20.10 -5.28 20.58
CA ASP A 79 20.38 -6.49 21.38
C ASP A 79 21.69 -7.22 20.97
N GLY A 80 22.30 -6.79 19.87
CA GLY A 80 23.56 -7.32 19.34
C GLY A 80 23.43 -8.64 18.58
N ARG A 81 22.22 -9.07 18.21
CA ARG A 81 21.98 -10.36 17.53
C ARG A 81 21.86 -10.23 16.00
N ILE A 82 21.17 -9.21 15.53
CA ILE A 82 20.83 -9.06 14.10
C ILE A 82 21.80 -8.08 13.46
N GLU A 83 22.47 -8.53 12.40
CA GLU A 83 23.37 -7.67 11.63
C GLU A 83 22.59 -6.71 10.73
N VAL A 84 22.95 -5.43 10.79
CA VAL A 84 22.45 -4.37 9.91
C VAL A 84 23.40 -4.25 8.73
N LYS A 85 22.86 -4.29 7.52
CA LYS A 85 23.58 -4.12 6.25
C LYS A 85 23.51 -2.70 5.72
N ASN A 86 22.36 -2.04 5.89
CA ASN A 86 22.16 -0.65 5.50
C ASN A 86 20.94 -0.05 6.23
N ILE A 87 20.90 1.28 6.35
CA ILE A 87 19.77 2.03 6.91
C ILE A 87 19.37 3.08 5.88
N ASP A 88 18.13 3.03 5.39
CA ASP A 88 17.59 4.01 4.44
C ASP A 88 16.52 4.88 5.13
N LEU A 89 16.94 6.08 5.54
CA LEU A 89 16.09 7.10 6.16
C LEU A 89 14.96 7.58 5.26
N ASN A 90 15.16 7.63 3.94
CA ASN A 90 14.17 8.13 3.00
C ASN A 90 13.03 7.12 2.82
N GLN A 91 13.38 5.84 2.73
CA GLN A 91 12.42 4.74 2.59
C GLN A 91 11.82 4.30 3.93
N GLY A 92 12.46 4.62 5.07
CA GLY A 92 11.98 4.15 6.37
C GLY A 92 12.28 2.68 6.62
N VAL A 93 13.36 2.14 6.02
CA VAL A 93 13.70 0.72 6.07
C VAL A 93 15.14 0.44 6.50
N VAL A 94 15.33 -0.64 7.26
CA VAL A 94 16.62 -1.20 7.66
C VAL A 94 16.81 -2.51 6.93
N TYR A 95 17.92 -2.63 6.22
CA TYR A 95 18.34 -3.88 5.59
C TYR A 95 19.10 -4.70 6.63
N ILE A 96 18.64 -5.92 6.89
CA ILE A 96 19.17 -6.77 7.95
C ILE A 96 19.50 -8.17 7.44
N LYS A 97 20.31 -8.88 8.22
CA LYS A 97 20.62 -10.30 8.01
C LYS A 97 20.22 -11.10 9.26
N PRO A 98 18.95 -11.54 9.38
CA PRO A 98 18.49 -12.40 10.45
C PRO A 98 19.16 -13.79 10.42
N PRO A 99 19.22 -14.47 11.57
CA PRO A 99 19.72 -15.83 11.66
C PRO A 99 18.79 -16.83 10.96
N VAL A 100 19.39 -17.91 10.43
CA VAL A 100 18.65 -19.08 9.94
C VAL A 100 18.35 -20.01 11.11
N VAL A 101 17.09 -20.43 11.25
CA VAL A 101 16.67 -21.37 12.30
C VAL A 101 16.73 -22.79 11.73
N THR A 102 17.51 -23.69 12.30
CA THR A 102 17.65 -25.07 11.80
C THR A 102 17.39 -26.11 12.89
N MET A 103 16.51 -27.08 12.63
CA MET A 103 16.22 -28.22 13.49
C MET A 103 16.75 -29.51 12.86
N GLY A 104 17.64 -30.20 13.57
CA GLY A 104 18.29 -31.44 13.11
C GLY A 104 17.31 -32.60 12.89
N ILE A 105 17.76 -33.62 12.15
CA ILE A 105 16.95 -34.79 11.74
C ILE A 105 16.41 -35.59 12.94
N ASN A 106 17.16 -35.64 14.04
CA ASN A 106 16.80 -36.41 15.23
C ASN A 106 16.09 -35.58 16.32
N VAL A 107 15.72 -34.34 16.00
CA VAL A 107 15.03 -33.43 16.92
C VAL A 107 13.54 -33.41 16.59
N TYR A 108 12.72 -33.60 17.62
CA TYR A 108 11.26 -33.68 17.48
C TYR A 108 10.59 -32.30 17.54
N SER A 109 11.05 -31.41 18.42
CA SER A 109 10.54 -30.04 18.53
C SER A 109 11.64 -29.06 18.91
N MET A 110 11.48 -27.81 18.48
CA MET A 110 12.38 -26.70 18.78
C MET A 110 11.60 -25.38 18.79
N SER A 111 11.92 -24.49 19.73
CA SER A 111 11.47 -23.09 19.75
C SER A 111 12.67 -22.21 19.48
N ALA A 112 12.50 -21.17 18.66
CA ALA A 112 13.56 -20.22 18.36
C ALA A 112 13.00 -18.79 18.42
N PRO A 113 13.43 -17.97 19.39
CA PRO A 113 13.05 -16.58 19.42
C PRO A 113 13.66 -15.91 18.20
N VAL A 114 12.82 -15.41 17.32
CA VAL A 114 13.30 -14.85 16.07
C VAL A 114 13.92 -13.49 16.37
N ILE A 115 13.09 -12.55 16.85
CA ILE A 115 13.46 -11.17 17.16
C ILE A 115 12.52 -10.70 18.26
N ASP A 116 13.07 -10.17 19.35
CA ASP A 116 12.30 -9.48 20.36
C ASP A 116 11.85 -8.11 19.80
N MET A 117 10.73 -8.13 19.09
CA MET A 117 10.07 -6.92 18.59
C MET A 117 9.15 -6.29 19.63
N GLU A 118 9.00 -6.88 20.82
CA GLU A 118 8.12 -6.33 21.85
C GLU A 118 8.78 -5.04 22.38
N ASN A 119 8.13 -3.90 22.13
CA ASN A 119 8.61 -2.53 22.42
C ASN A 119 9.63 -1.95 21.43
N TRP A 120 9.94 -2.66 20.35
CA TRP A 120 10.81 -2.17 19.29
C TRP A 120 9.99 -1.51 18.17
N PRO A 121 10.42 -0.35 17.66
CA PRO A 121 9.68 0.45 16.67
C PRO A 121 9.80 -0.12 15.24
N PHE A 122 9.75 -1.44 15.07
CA PHE A 122 10.04 -2.13 13.81
C PHE A 122 8.98 -3.16 13.42
N SER A 123 8.81 -3.39 12.13
CA SER A 123 7.89 -4.40 11.60
C SER A 123 8.40 -5.05 10.32
N PHE A 124 8.17 -6.36 10.20
CA PHE A 124 8.37 -7.15 8.99
C PHE A 124 7.24 -7.01 7.98
N GLN A 125 6.13 -6.41 8.40
CA GLN A 125 4.96 -6.14 7.59
C GLN A 125 4.47 -4.72 7.90
N LEU A 126 4.76 -3.78 7.01
CA LEU A 126 4.39 -2.39 7.19
C LEU A 126 4.06 -1.76 5.85
N THR A 127 2.99 -0.97 5.84
CA THR A 127 2.69 -0.07 4.75
C THR A 127 2.51 1.35 5.27
N SER A 128 3.15 2.31 4.63
CA SER A 128 3.00 3.74 4.85
C SER A 128 3.26 4.45 3.52
N SER A 129 2.90 5.72 3.41
CA SER A 129 3.17 6.55 2.24
C SER A 129 4.65 6.50 1.84
N GLY A 130 4.95 5.71 0.79
CA GLY A 130 6.30 5.48 0.27
C GLY A 130 7.19 4.50 1.04
N THR A 131 6.67 3.81 2.07
CA THR A 131 7.34 2.68 2.74
C THR A 131 6.49 1.44 2.55
N TRP A 132 7.04 0.41 1.93
CA TRP A 132 6.36 -0.88 1.82
C TRP A 132 7.33 -2.01 2.14
N VAL A 133 6.99 -2.79 3.16
CA VAL A 133 7.78 -3.95 3.58
C VAL A 133 6.81 -5.11 3.80
N SER A 134 7.05 -6.21 3.08
CA SER A 134 6.30 -7.46 3.18
C SER A 134 7.29 -8.62 3.18
N ASN A 135 7.41 -9.29 4.32
CA ASN A 135 8.23 -10.47 4.47
C ASN A 135 7.38 -11.65 4.94
N ASP A 136 7.71 -12.82 4.42
CA ASP A 136 7.11 -14.09 4.75
C ASP A 136 8.15 -15.03 5.37
N TRP A 137 7.65 -15.92 6.21
CA TRP A 137 8.42 -17.00 6.78
C TRP A 137 8.35 -18.21 5.86
N TYR A 138 9.48 -18.78 5.52
CA TYR A 138 9.56 -20.01 4.75
C TYR A 138 10.17 -21.11 5.61
N VAL A 139 9.49 -22.25 5.61
CA VAL A 139 9.88 -23.43 6.36
C VAL A 139 10.16 -24.53 5.35
N PHE A 140 11.39 -24.99 5.36
CA PHE A 140 11.97 -25.95 4.45
C PHE A 140 12.21 -27.28 5.17
N GLY A 141 11.97 -28.39 4.49
CA GLY A 141 12.25 -29.74 4.97
C GLY A 141 11.07 -30.68 4.82
N CYS A 142 11.25 -31.94 5.21
CA CYS A 142 10.26 -33.01 5.09
C CYS A 142 9.76 -33.46 6.45
N SER A 143 8.47 -33.76 6.52
CA SER A 143 7.76 -34.09 7.77
C SER A 143 7.86 -32.92 8.77
N ALA A 144 7.71 -31.69 8.30
CA ALA A 144 7.83 -30.49 9.14
C ALA A 144 6.45 -29.90 9.41
N CYS A 145 6.28 -29.37 10.62
CA CYS A 145 5.20 -28.47 10.97
C CYS A 145 5.83 -27.27 11.68
N ALA A 146 5.35 -26.08 11.35
CA ALA A 146 5.81 -24.84 11.94
C ALA A 146 4.62 -24.02 12.41
N ILE A 147 4.79 -23.38 13.55
CA ILE A 147 3.79 -22.55 14.21
C ILE A 147 4.45 -21.22 14.52
N LEU A 148 3.88 -20.15 13.99
CA LEU A 148 4.28 -18.78 14.28
C LEU A 148 3.45 -18.28 15.47
N LEU A 149 4.10 -17.84 16.54
CA LEU A 149 3.44 -17.39 17.77
C LEU A 149 3.60 -15.88 18.00
N ASN A 150 2.60 -15.28 18.65
CA ASN A 150 2.71 -13.94 19.20
C ASN A 150 3.21 -13.97 20.67
N PHE A 151 3.42 -12.79 21.28
CA PHE A 151 3.90 -12.66 22.67
C PHE A 151 2.99 -13.30 23.74
N THR A 152 1.68 -13.41 23.46
CA THR A 152 0.73 -14.09 24.36
C THR A 152 0.77 -15.62 24.22
N GLY A 153 1.61 -16.16 23.35
CA GLY A 153 1.65 -17.58 23.02
C GLY A 153 0.52 -18.04 22.10
N ASN A 154 -0.24 -17.10 21.53
CA ASN A 154 -1.31 -17.41 20.59
C ASN A 154 -0.72 -17.64 19.19
N THR A 155 -1.25 -18.66 18.52
CA THR A 155 -0.91 -18.98 17.14
C THR A 155 -1.36 -17.88 16.18
N ILE A 156 -0.38 -17.31 15.46
CA ILE A 156 -0.59 -16.37 14.36
C ILE A 156 -0.86 -17.15 13.06
N SER A 157 -0.02 -18.14 12.79
CA SER A 157 -0.05 -18.91 11.54
C SER A 157 0.55 -20.29 11.75
N THR A 158 0.10 -21.27 10.97
CA THR A 158 0.62 -22.64 10.97
C THR A 158 0.87 -23.11 9.55
N CYS A 159 1.82 -24.03 9.40
CA CYS A 159 2.29 -24.47 8.10
C CYS A 159 2.94 -25.84 8.21
N SER A 160 2.76 -26.71 7.23
CA SER A 160 3.38 -28.05 7.23
C SER A 160 3.86 -28.47 5.84
N THR A 161 4.86 -29.35 5.83
CA THR A 161 5.46 -29.92 4.62
C THR A 161 5.50 -31.44 4.69
N MET A 162 5.04 -32.09 3.61
CA MET A 162 4.97 -33.55 3.49
C MET A 162 5.58 -33.93 2.14
N CYS A 163 6.83 -34.38 2.13
CA CYS A 163 7.56 -34.66 0.88
C CYS A 163 7.16 -36.01 0.28
N SER A 164 6.62 -36.00 -0.93
CA SER A 164 6.23 -37.21 -1.68
C SER A 164 7.10 -37.50 -2.90
N GLY A 165 7.97 -36.57 -3.30
CA GLY A 165 8.93 -36.72 -4.40
C GLY A 165 9.19 -35.44 -5.20
N ASP A 166 8.33 -34.43 -5.06
CA ASP A 166 8.46 -33.12 -5.72
C ASP A 166 9.40 -32.18 -4.91
N PRO A 167 10.31 -31.41 -5.55
CA PRO A 167 11.05 -30.33 -4.90
C PRO A 167 10.19 -29.29 -4.19
N TRP A 168 8.98 -29.01 -4.69
CA TRP A 168 8.04 -28.00 -4.17
C TRP A 168 7.27 -28.48 -2.93
N ASP A 169 7.17 -29.80 -2.71
CA ASP A 169 6.61 -30.38 -1.47
C ASP A 169 7.51 -30.12 -0.24
N LYS A 170 8.71 -29.56 -0.45
CA LYS A 170 9.76 -29.41 0.56
C LYS A 170 9.70 -28.10 1.31
N TYR A 171 8.76 -27.20 1.00
CA TYR A 171 8.63 -25.98 1.77
C TYR A 171 7.19 -25.50 1.90
N CYS A 172 6.97 -24.66 2.90
CA CYS A 172 5.70 -24.03 3.13
C CYS A 172 5.93 -22.61 3.70
N SER A 173 4.99 -21.70 3.46
CA SER A 173 5.10 -20.30 3.90
C SER A 173 4.14 -19.97 5.05
N LEU A 174 4.62 -19.25 6.06
CA LEU A 174 3.86 -18.68 7.16
C LEU A 174 3.78 -17.16 6.97
N ARG A 175 2.58 -16.59 7.06
CA ARG A 175 2.38 -15.15 6.96
C ARG A 175 1.78 -14.60 8.26
N SER A 176 2.24 -13.42 8.67
CA SER A 176 1.82 -12.78 9.93
C SER A 176 0.62 -11.86 9.76
N TYR A 177 -0.57 -12.42 9.55
CA TYR A 177 -1.82 -11.67 9.30
C TYR A 177 -2.35 -10.81 10.48
N THR A 178 -1.62 -10.68 11.58
CA THR A 178 -2.13 -10.04 12.81
C THR A 178 -1.25 -8.90 13.29
N TRP A 179 -1.83 -8.02 14.11
CA TRP A 179 -1.18 -6.92 14.85
C TRP A 179 -0.04 -7.31 15.79
N GLY A 180 0.23 -8.61 15.91
CA GLY A 180 1.32 -9.14 16.72
C GLY A 180 2.55 -9.30 15.85
N THR A 181 3.64 -8.66 16.26
CA THR A 181 4.96 -8.98 15.76
C THR A 181 5.29 -10.44 16.09
N PRO A 182 5.58 -11.30 15.08
CA PRO A 182 5.91 -12.70 15.34
C PRO A 182 7.24 -12.79 16.09
N LEU A 183 7.20 -13.36 17.28
CA LEU A 183 8.34 -13.33 18.22
C LEU A 183 9.03 -14.68 18.32
N ASP A 184 8.30 -15.76 18.09
CA ASP A 184 8.79 -17.13 18.21
C ASP A 184 8.26 -17.99 17.08
N ILE A 185 9.13 -18.85 16.56
CA ILE A 185 8.75 -19.91 15.63
C ILE A 185 9.00 -21.25 16.31
N GLN A 186 7.94 -22.03 16.41
CA GLN A 186 8.01 -23.40 16.89
C GLN A 186 8.02 -24.35 15.71
N LEU A 187 9.01 -25.23 15.69
CA LEU A 187 9.18 -26.27 14.69
C LEU A 187 8.91 -27.63 15.33
N TYR A 188 8.14 -28.46 14.63
CA TYR A 188 7.77 -29.80 15.01
C TYR A 188 8.03 -30.78 13.87
N ARG A 189 8.43 -31.99 14.24
CA ARG A 189 8.54 -33.10 13.31
C ARG A 189 7.27 -33.94 13.33
N LEU A 190 6.62 -34.05 12.18
CA LEU A 190 5.43 -34.87 12.01
C LEU A 190 5.78 -36.36 12.14
N ASN A 191 4.88 -37.13 12.75
CA ASN A 191 5.08 -38.56 12.96
C ASN A 191 5.02 -39.32 11.63
N GLN A 192 6.14 -39.91 11.23
CA GLN A 192 6.28 -40.54 9.92
C GLN A 192 5.53 -41.86 9.82
N THR A 193 5.46 -42.61 10.92
CA THR A 193 4.84 -43.93 10.99
C THR A 193 3.32 -43.84 10.90
N GLU A 194 2.73 -42.88 11.61
CA GLU A 194 1.27 -42.64 11.61
C GLU A 194 0.79 -42.05 10.28
N LEU A 195 1.62 -41.25 9.60
CA LEU A 195 1.25 -40.55 8.37
C LEU A 195 1.78 -41.22 7.09
N HIS A 196 2.40 -42.40 7.20
CA HIS A 196 3.03 -43.12 6.08
C HIS A 196 4.00 -42.27 5.24
N LEU A 197 4.80 -41.41 5.89
CA LEU A 197 5.72 -40.49 5.22
C LEU A 197 7.05 -41.18 4.87
N ALA A 198 7.54 -40.96 3.64
CA ALA A 198 8.71 -41.65 3.11
C ALA A 198 10.07 -41.03 3.50
N SER A 199 10.12 -39.77 3.94
CA SER A 199 11.40 -39.06 4.18
C SER A 199 11.35 -38.03 5.32
N SER A 200 12.44 -37.96 6.10
CA SER A 200 12.75 -36.89 7.05
C SER A 200 13.98 -36.12 6.57
N SER A 201 14.02 -34.82 6.83
CA SER A 201 15.20 -33.99 6.59
C SER A 201 15.49 -33.08 7.78
N VAL A 202 16.57 -32.30 7.66
CA VAL A 202 16.75 -31.09 8.47
C VAL A 202 15.59 -30.15 8.15
N ILE A 203 15.03 -29.52 9.18
CA ILE A 203 13.98 -28.51 9.02
C ILE A 203 14.64 -27.15 9.18
N THR A 204 14.45 -26.26 8.21
CA THR A 204 15.07 -24.94 8.20
C THR A 204 13.99 -23.88 8.06
N ALA A 205 13.96 -22.89 8.94
CA ALA A 205 13.07 -21.76 8.84
C ALA A 205 13.86 -20.47 8.64
N VAL A 206 13.40 -19.65 7.70
CA VAL A 206 13.99 -18.36 7.36
C VAL A 206 12.89 -17.34 7.12
N ILE A 207 13.18 -16.09 7.43
CA ILE A 207 12.32 -14.96 7.04
C ILE A 207 12.95 -14.27 5.83
N MET A 208 12.15 -14.00 4.82
CA MET A 208 12.59 -13.45 3.55
C MET A 208 11.54 -12.50 2.98
N ILE A 209 11.95 -11.62 2.08
CA ILE A 209 11.04 -10.78 1.31
C ILE A 209 10.10 -11.70 0.51
N ASP A 210 8.82 -11.33 0.39
CA ASP A 210 7.87 -12.08 -0.45
C ASP A 210 8.36 -12.11 -1.93
N GLY A 211 8.31 -13.27 -2.59
CA GLY A 211 8.60 -13.42 -4.03
C GLY A 211 10.06 -13.71 -4.47
N PHE A 212 10.84 -14.48 -3.71
CA PHE A 212 12.20 -14.89 -4.10
C PHE A 212 12.27 -15.89 -5.29
N SER A 213 13.46 -15.98 -5.92
CA SER A 213 13.74 -16.90 -7.04
C SER A 213 14.01 -18.35 -6.59
N ASP A 214 13.73 -19.32 -7.47
CA ASP A 214 14.00 -20.75 -7.25
C ASP A 214 15.47 -21.03 -6.91
N TYR A 215 16.39 -20.21 -7.44
CA TYR A 215 17.82 -20.33 -7.18
C TYR A 215 18.15 -20.06 -5.70
N ASP A 216 17.56 -19.02 -5.12
CA ASP A 216 17.80 -18.64 -3.73
C ASP A 216 17.25 -19.69 -2.77
N ILE A 217 16.06 -20.23 -3.08
CA ILE A 217 15.45 -21.35 -2.34
C ILE A 217 16.38 -22.58 -2.37
N ASN A 218 16.93 -22.92 -3.54
CA ASN A 218 17.82 -24.07 -3.69
C ASN A 218 19.15 -23.89 -2.94
N GLU A 219 19.72 -22.69 -2.93
CA GLU A 219 20.96 -22.42 -2.18
C GLU A 219 20.74 -22.42 -0.66
N ILE A 220 19.57 -21.98 -0.18
CA ILE A 220 19.16 -22.10 1.23
C ILE A 220 19.02 -23.57 1.62
N MET A 221 18.35 -24.37 0.78
CA MET A 221 18.21 -25.81 0.97
C MET A 221 19.56 -26.56 1.04
N ARG A 222 20.58 -26.04 0.35
CA ARG A 222 21.95 -26.59 0.38
C ARG A 222 22.74 -26.22 1.64
N GLY A 223 22.22 -25.33 2.49
CA GLY A 223 22.87 -24.89 3.72
C GLY A 223 24.04 -23.93 3.50
N ASN A 224 24.12 -23.30 2.32
CA ASN A 224 25.22 -22.38 1.99
C ASN A 224 25.07 -20.99 2.62
N TYR A 225 23.93 -20.68 3.22
CA TYR A 225 23.67 -19.38 3.84
C TYR A 225 23.69 -19.42 5.37
N SER A 226 24.45 -18.50 5.96
CA SER A 226 24.45 -18.20 7.40
C SER A 226 23.34 -17.22 7.83
N GLY A 227 22.59 -16.67 6.87
CA GLY A 227 21.52 -15.69 7.03
C GLY A 227 21.09 -15.17 5.66
N VAL A 228 19.81 -14.83 5.52
CA VAL A 228 19.24 -14.28 4.28
C VAL A 228 19.03 -12.78 4.46
N ASN A 229 19.35 -11.98 3.46
CA ASN A 229 19.09 -10.54 3.52
C ASN A 229 17.57 -10.30 3.48
N THR A 230 17.06 -9.49 4.40
CA THR A 230 15.64 -9.09 4.47
C THR A 230 15.55 -7.62 4.88
N THR A 231 14.34 -7.07 4.83
CA THR A 231 14.07 -5.66 5.07
C THR A 231 13.11 -5.50 6.23
N LEU A 232 13.40 -4.55 7.11
CA LEU A 232 12.61 -4.21 8.28
C LEU A 232 12.18 -2.76 8.19
N ALA A 233 10.88 -2.45 8.22
CA ALA A 233 10.43 -1.07 8.29
C ALA A 233 10.44 -0.57 9.74
N TRP A 234 10.70 0.71 9.98
CA TRP A 234 10.51 1.33 11.29
C TRP A 234 9.35 2.31 11.32
N TYR A 235 8.84 2.58 12.51
CA TYR A 235 7.79 3.55 12.75
C TYR A 235 7.90 4.14 14.17
N ILE A 236 7.38 5.34 14.36
CA ILE A 236 7.34 5.99 15.65
C ILE A 236 6.04 5.65 16.36
N ASN A 237 6.17 5.16 17.60
CA ASN A 237 5.05 4.72 18.42
C ASN A 237 5.19 5.22 19.86
N ASP A 238 5.10 6.55 20.05
CA ASP A 238 5.20 7.21 21.36
C ASP A 238 4.16 6.75 22.38
N SER A 239 2.96 6.47 21.86
CA SER A 239 1.88 5.83 22.61
C SER A 239 1.21 4.84 21.67
N LYS A 240 0.84 3.66 22.18
CA LYS A 240 0.34 2.55 21.36
C LYS A 240 -0.75 3.03 20.39
N PHE A 241 -0.56 2.81 19.08
CA PHE A 241 -1.48 3.22 18.00
C PHE A 241 -1.66 4.74 17.85
N THR A 242 -0.57 5.51 17.91
CA THR A 242 -0.59 6.97 17.75
C THR A 242 -0.79 7.37 16.28
N THR A 243 -1.86 8.14 15.99
CA THR A 243 -2.05 8.81 14.70
C THR A 243 -1.22 10.07 14.58
N CYS A 244 -0.93 10.51 13.35
CA CYS A 244 -0.24 11.78 13.11
C CYS A 244 -0.96 12.97 13.77
N ALA A 245 -2.29 12.99 13.73
CA ALA A 245 -3.09 14.03 14.37
C ALA A 245 -2.94 14.06 15.90
N LYS A 246 -2.78 12.89 16.54
CA LYS A 246 -2.51 12.80 17.98
C LYS A 246 -1.06 13.17 18.30
N ALA A 247 -0.10 12.65 17.51
CA ALA A 247 1.33 12.91 17.68
C ALA A 247 1.64 14.42 17.65
N LYS A 248 1.10 15.14 16.66
CA LYS A 248 1.29 16.59 16.48
C LYS A 248 0.79 17.43 17.67
N LYS A 249 -0.15 16.92 18.47
CA LYS A 249 -0.64 17.61 19.68
C LYS A 249 0.36 17.54 20.83
N ASN A 250 1.14 16.46 20.93
CA ASN A 250 2.16 16.30 21.97
C ASN A 250 3.55 16.69 21.43
N LYS A 251 3.85 18.00 21.47
CA LYS A 251 5.13 18.55 20.98
C LYS A 251 6.35 18.01 21.73
N ALA A 252 6.20 17.47 22.94
CA ALA A 252 7.33 16.97 23.72
C ALA A 252 7.88 15.63 23.20
N THR A 253 7.03 14.80 22.59
CA THR A 253 7.40 13.46 22.10
C THR A 253 7.37 13.34 20.58
N TYR A 254 6.76 14.31 19.89
CA TYR A 254 6.64 14.31 18.44
C TYR A 254 8.00 14.19 17.74
N ALA A 255 8.14 13.19 16.87
CA ALA A 255 9.44 12.83 16.31
C ALA A 255 9.80 13.55 15.00
N CYS A 256 8.84 14.15 14.28
CA CYS A 256 9.13 14.87 13.04
C CYS A 256 9.53 16.31 13.39
N LEU A 257 10.82 16.48 13.72
CA LEU A 257 11.34 17.72 14.32
C LEU A 257 11.69 18.79 13.30
N SER A 258 11.94 18.41 12.04
CA SER A 258 12.27 19.37 11.00
C SER A 258 11.04 20.18 10.58
N SER A 259 11.19 21.50 10.39
CA SER A 259 10.10 22.37 9.93
C SER A 259 9.57 22.00 8.54
N ASN A 260 10.41 21.36 7.72
CA ASN A 260 10.06 20.88 6.38
C ASN A 260 9.92 19.35 6.39
N SER A 261 9.36 18.79 7.47
CA SER A 261 9.02 17.37 7.56
C SER A 261 7.52 17.17 7.75
N GLU A 262 7.05 16.04 7.24
CA GLU A 262 5.67 15.59 7.30
C GLU A 262 5.58 14.25 8.01
N CYS A 263 4.38 14.00 8.55
CA CYS A 263 4.04 12.78 9.27
C CYS A 263 3.10 11.96 8.42
N TYR A 264 3.44 10.69 8.24
CA TYR A 264 2.66 9.71 7.51
C TYR A 264 2.25 8.59 8.45
N GLU A 265 0.97 8.23 8.41
CA GLU A 265 0.46 7.13 9.22
C GLU A 265 1.06 5.80 8.72
N ALA A 266 1.41 4.93 9.66
CA ALA A 266 1.92 3.60 9.36
C ALA A 266 0.86 2.56 9.70
N TYR A 267 0.64 1.60 8.81
CA TYR A 267 -0.37 0.55 8.95
C TYR A 267 0.28 -0.83 8.81
N ASN A 268 -0.36 -1.83 9.40
CA ASN A 268 -0.01 -3.23 9.16
C ASN A 268 -0.70 -3.70 7.86
N TYR A 269 0.03 -4.42 7.01
CA TYR A 269 -0.31 -4.69 5.61
C TYR A 269 -1.58 -5.54 5.41
N ASP A 270 -1.93 -6.40 6.36
CA ASP A 270 -2.91 -7.49 6.15
C ASP A 270 -4.22 -7.39 6.92
N VAL A 271 -4.59 -6.22 7.49
CA VAL A 271 -5.86 -6.07 8.22
C VAL A 271 -6.87 -5.29 7.37
N PRO A 272 -7.82 -5.95 6.65
CA PRO A 272 -8.57 -5.32 5.56
C PRO A 272 -9.60 -4.26 5.96
N ASN A 273 -9.74 -3.89 7.25
CA ASN A 273 -10.80 -3.01 7.72
C ASN A 273 -10.46 -2.21 8.99
N SER A 274 -9.19 -2.12 9.35
CA SER A 274 -8.79 -1.35 10.52
C SER A 274 -8.24 0.01 10.11
N ASN A 275 -9.02 1.06 10.32
CA ASN A 275 -8.54 2.44 10.34
C ASN A 275 -7.58 2.73 11.52
N GLN A 276 -6.90 1.70 12.03
CA GLN A 276 -6.08 1.77 13.22
C GLN A 276 -4.61 1.66 12.81
N THR A 277 -3.93 2.79 12.91
CA THR A 277 -2.51 2.92 12.63
C THR A 277 -1.67 2.28 13.74
N VAL A 278 -0.52 1.70 13.39
CA VAL A 278 0.47 1.19 14.37
C VAL A 278 1.39 2.30 14.90
N GLY A 279 1.43 3.45 14.21
CA GLY A 279 2.27 4.60 14.55
C GLY A 279 2.47 5.50 13.33
N TYR A 280 3.59 6.21 13.24
CA TYR A 280 3.83 7.12 12.13
C TYR A 280 5.29 7.17 11.70
N ILE A 281 5.54 7.51 10.45
CA ILE A 281 6.87 7.75 9.89
C ILE A 281 7.01 9.23 9.58
N CYS A 282 8.22 9.76 9.77
CA CYS A 282 8.54 11.15 9.41
C CYS A 282 9.31 11.14 8.09
N ARG A 283 8.95 12.02 7.17
CA ARG A 283 9.70 12.23 5.93
C ARG A 283 9.88 13.71 5.67
N CYS A 284 10.91 14.07 4.92
CA CYS A 284 11.01 15.43 4.43
C CYS A 284 9.86 15.72 3.47
N SER A 285 9.33 16.94 3.53
CA SER A 285 8.34 17.43 2.58
C SER A 285 8.90 17.36 1.16
N VAL A 286 8.00 17.32 0.17
CA VAL A 286 8.38 17.40 -1.25
C VAL A 286 9.34 18.57 -1.47
N SER A 287 10.38 18.39 -2.30
CA SER A 287 11.49 19.33 -2.53
C SER A 287 12.49 19.51 -1.38
N TYR A 288 12.41 18.69 -0.33
CA TYR A 288 13.40 18.65 0.74
C TYR A 288 13.98 17.24 0.90
N HIS A 289 15.26 17.16 1.24
CA HIS A 289 15.96 15.91 1.51
C HIS A 289 16.71 16.01 2.86
N GLY A 290 17.16 14.87 3.37
CA GLY A 290 17.91 14.78 4.62
C GLY A 290 17.11 14.13 5.73
N ASN A 291 17.30 14.60 6.95
CA ASN A 291 16.85 13.89 8.14
C ASN A 291 15.62 14.56 8.79
N PRO A 292 14.41 14.01 8.67
CA PRO A 292 13.19 14.61 9.20
C PRO A 292 13.11 14.54 10.74
N TYR A 293 13.91 13.70 11.36
CA TYR A 293 13.93 13.49 12.81
C TYR A 293 14.83 14.48 13.55
N LEU A 294 15.54 15.36 12.82
CA LEU A 294 16.40 16.40 13.37
C LEU A 294 15.78 17.79 13.16
N PRO A 295 15.91 18.73 14.11
CA PRO A 295 15.64 20.13 13.84
C PRO A 295 16.49 20.61 12.67
N HIS A 296 15.87 21.28 11.70
CA HIS A 296 16.52 21.73 10.46
C HIS A 296 17.20 20.63 9.63
N GLY A 297 16.86 19.35 9.87
CA GLY A 297 17.48 18.23 9.16
C GLY A 297 16.97 18.03 7.74
N CYS A 298 15.78 18.54 7.41
CA CYS A 298 15.31 18.59 6.02
C CYS A 298 15.75 19.89 5.36
N GLN A 299 16.66 19.76 4.40
CA GLN A 299 17.24 20.85 3.62
C GLN A 299 16.63 20.88 2.23
N LEU A 300 16.59 22.06 1.63
CA LEU A 300 16.04 22.22 0.29
C LEU A 300 16.84 21.35 -0.68
N ASP A 301 16.14 20.53 -1.43
CA ASP A 301 16.71 19.74 -2.50
C ASP A 301 16.92 20.62 -3.73
N GLU A 302 18.16 21.02 -3.98
CA GLU A 302 18.52 21.82 -5.16
C GLU A 302 18.30 21.06 -6.48
N SER A 303 18.19 19.72 -6.43
CA SER A 303 17.85 18.90 -7.59
C SER A 303 16.37 19.02 -7.98
N PHE A 304 15.49 19.39 -7.03
CA PHE A 304 14.08 19.57 -7.30
C PHE A 304 13.84 20.67 -8.34
N LYS A 305 12.96 20.39 -9.30
CA LYS A 305 12.50 21.32 -10.34
C LYS A 305 10.98 21.26 -10.46
N ALA A 306 10.35 22.42 -10.38
CA ALA A 306 8.93 22.55 -10.69
C ALA A 306 8.64 22.56 -12.20
N SER A 307 9.65 22.81 -13.03
CA SER A 307 9.57 22.89 -14.48
C SER A 307 10.93 22.54 -15.10
N PRO A 308 10.97 21.87 -16.26
CA PRO A 308 12.22 21.47 -16.90
C PRO A 308 12.98 22.65 -17.52
N LEU A 309 14.27 22.47 -17.76
CA LEU A 309 15.06 23.38 -18.59
C LEU A 309 14.56 23.40 -20.04
N LYS A 310 14.85 24.47 -20.80
CA LYS A 310 14.37 24.65 -22.18
C LYS A 310 14.93 23.60 -23.16
N ASP A 311 16.16 23.12 -22.92
CA ASP A 311 16.90 22.26 -23.84
C ASP A 311 17.00 20.81 -23.32
N CYS A 312 15.86 20.25 -22.91
CA CYS A 312 15.78 18.87 -22.45
C CYS A 312 15.60 17.90 -23.62
N GLU A 313 16.39 16.84 -23.64
CA GLU A 313 16.21 15.73 -24.58
C GLU A 313 14.86 15.05 -24.26
N THR A 314 13.96 14.98 -25.25
CA THR A 314 12.59 14.44 -25.08
C THR A 314 12.41 13.05 -25.68
N LYS A 315 13.48 12.42 -26.19
CA LYS A 315 13.43 11.10 -26.81
C LYS A 315 14.66 10.27 -26.46
N CYS A 316 14.44 8.98 -26.21
CA CYS A 316 15.50 7.96 -26.15
C CYS A 316 15.04 6.75 -26.95
N GLY A 317 15.70 6.50 -28.09
CA GLY A 317 15.25 5.47 -29.03
C GLY A 317 13.83 5.76 -29.53
N SER A 318 12.91 4.83 -29.29
CA SER A 318 11.49 4.97 -29.66
C SER A 318 10.62 5.58 -28.54
N VAL A 319 11.17 5.82 -27.35
CA VAL A 319 10.39 6.26 -26.19
C VAL A 319 10.40 7.78 -26.07
N ASP A 320 9.21 8.37 -26.00
CA ASP A 320 9.02 9.78 -25.68
C ASP A 320 9.19 10.01 -24.18
N VAL A 321 10.12 10.88 -23.82
CA VAL A 321 10.44 11.26 -22.43
C VAL A 321 9.96 12.69 -22.20
N GLN A 322 9.04 12.84 -21.25
CA GLN A 322 8.45 14.14 -20.92
C GLN A 322 8.44 14.34 -19.40
N PHE A 323 8.51 15.60 -18.98
CA PHE A 323 8.42 15.99 -17.59
C PHE A 323 7.14 15.42 -16.94
N PRO A 324 7.16 14.86 -15.71
CA PRO A 324 8.19 15.00 -14.68
C PRO A 324 9.45 14.15 -14.89
N PHE A 325 9.45 13.23 -15.86
CA PHE A 325 10.59 12.40 -16.20
C PHE A 325 11.63 13.15 -17.05
N GLY A 326 12.89 12.73 -16.95
CA GLY A 326 13.97 13.35 -17.70
C GLY A 326 15.29 12.60 -17.56
N MET A 327 16.19 12.81 -18.53
CA MET A 327 17.46 12.07 -18.63
C MET A 327 18.69 12.88 -18.19
N LYS A 328 18.47 14.13 -17.77
CA LYS A 328 19.53 15.08 -17.41
C LYS A 328 19.07 15.88 -16.21
N GLN A 329 20.00 16.17 -15.30
CA GLN A 329 19.74 17.04 -14.16
C GLN A 329 19.11 18.36 -14.63
N GLY A 330 18.02 18.77 -13.98
CA GLY A 330 17.24 19.93 -14.39
C GLY A 330 16.11 19.64 -15.40
N CYS A 331 16.06 18.44 -15.99
CA CYS A 331 15.03 18.01 -16.93
C CYS A 331 14.00 17.03 -16.35
N TYR A 332 14.29 16.48 -15.17
CA TYR A 332 13.34 15.73 -14.36
C TYR A 332 12.96 16.55 -13.11
N ARG A 333 11.84 16.18 -12.49
CA ARG A 333 11.28 16.87 -11.31
C ARG A 333 12.17 16.69 -10.08
N ASP A 334 12.58 15.46 -9.81
CA ASP A 334 13.46 15.06 -8.72
C ASP A 334 14.05 13.68 -9.06
N GLU A 335 15.00 13.19 -8.26
CA GLU A 335 15.73 11.95 -8.53
C GLU A 335 14.83 10.71 -8.70
N SER A 336 13.60 10.72 -8.19
CA SER A 336 12.65 9.61 -8.41
C SER A 336 12.13 9.54 -9.85
N PHE A 337 12.24 10.64 -10.60
CA PHE A 337 11.85 10.76 -12.01
C PHE A 337 13.07 10.78 -12.97
N ALA A 338 14.27 10.57 -12.44
CA ALA A 338 15.47 10.50 -13.25
C ALA A 338 15.50 9.18 -14.05
N LEU A 339 15.83 9.31 -15.34
CA LEU A 339 16.00 8.20 -16.28
C LEU A 339 17.41 8.24 -16.87
N ALA A 340 17.90 7.08 -17.30
CA ALA A 340 19.17 6.96 -18.00
C ALA A 340 18.92 6.47 -19.43
N CYS A 341 19.50 7.14 -20.43
CA CYS A 341 19.44 6.68 -21.81
C CYS A 341 20.80 6.14 -22.25
N ASP A 342 20.88 4.85 -22.54
CA ASP A 342 22.06 4.29 -23.19
C ASP A 342 22.07 4.72 -24.66
N LYS A 343 22.94 5.69 -24.98
CA LYS A 343 23.05 6.23 -26.35
C LYS A 343 23.57 5.20 -27.36
N LYS A 344 24.20 4.10 -26.93
CA LYS A 344 24.70 3.05 -27.84
C LYS A 344 23.60 2.07 -28.23
N THR A 345 22.83 1.60 -27.26
CA THR A 345 21.73 0.64 -27.50
C THR A 345 20.40 1.32 -27.75
N THR A 346 20.34 2.66 -27.60
CA THR A 346 19.12 3.47 -27.68
C THR A 346 18.04 3.00 -26.69
N THR A 347 18.48 2.49 -25.54
CA THR A 347 17.60 1.90 -24.53
C THR A 347 17.43 2.86 -23.35
N LEU A 348 16.17 3.15 -23.03
CA LEU A 348 15.81 3.94 -21.85
C LEU A 348 15.76 3.03 -20.63
N ARG A 349 16.37 3.47 -19.54
CA ARG A 349 16.51 2.73 -18.28
C ARG A 349 16.01 3.58 -17.12
N TYR A 350 15.31 2.94 -16.21
CA TYR A 350 15.00 3.47 -14.90
C TYR A 350 15.97 2.84 -13.89
N GLN A 351 16.66 3.69 -13.12
CA GLN A 351 17.65 3.27 -12.11
C GLN A 351 18.64 2.21 -12.61
N ASP A 352 19.17 2.45 -13.80
CA ASP A 352 20.22 1.68 -14.50
C ASP A 352 19.87 0.23 -14.90
N ASP A 353 18.92 -0.43 -14.25
CA ASP A 353 18.66 -1.86 -14.48
C ASP A 353 17.38 -2.14 -15.27
N ILE A 354 16.37 -1.26 -15.18
CA ILE A 354 15.01 -1.58 -15.66
C ILE A 354 14.76 -0.90 -17.00
N VAL A 355 14.49 -1.69 -18.04
CA VAL A 355 14.25 -1.16 -19.40
C VAL A 355 12.83 -0.62 -19.53
N VAL A 356 12.71 0.68 -19.78
CA VAL A 356 11.44 1.38 -20.02
C VAL A 356 11.08 1.26 -21.51
N THR A 357 9.89 0.76 -21.82
CA THR A 357 9.39 0.64 -23.20
C THR A 357 8.41 1.72 -23.60
N ASN A 358 7.66 2.26 -22.64
CA ASN A 358 6.68 3.31 -22.90
C ASN A 358 6.43 4.16 -21.64
N ILE A 359 6.11 5.43 -21.84
CA ILE A 359 5.70 6.36 -20.78
C ILE A 359 4.43 7.07 -21.26
N SER A 360 3.29 6.78 -20.63
CA SER A 360 2.00 7.40 -20.95
C SER A 360 1.57 8.40 -19.88
N LEU A 361 1.77 9.70 -20.11
CA LEU A 361 1.34 10.77 -19.18
C LEU A 361 -0.18 10.79 -18.97
N GLU A 362 -0.94 10.56 -20.03
CA GLU A 362 -2.40 10.60 -20.01
C GLU A 362 -2.98 9.47 -19.16
N GLU A 363 -2.48 8.25 -19.38
CA GLU A 363 -2.89 7.08 -18.61
C GLU A 363 -2.21 7.04 -17.23
N GLY A 364 -1.06 7.68 -17.08
CA GLY A 364 -0.27 7.67 -15.85
C GLY A 364 0.50 6.37 -15.63
N HIS A 365 0.91 5.69 -16.72
CA HIS A 365 1.59 4.40 -16.64
C HIS A 365 2.97 4.38 -17.32
N LEU A 366 3.92 3.70 -16.69
CA LEU A 366 5.17 3.25 -17.31
C LEU A 366 5.03 1.78 -17.68
N GLU A 367 5.52 1.44 -18.85
CA GLU A 367 5.66 0.07 -19.29
C GLU A 367 7.13 -0.31 -19.27
N PHE A 368 7.42 -1.50 -18.76
CA PHE A 368 8.78 -2.06 -18.74
C PHE A 368 8.86 -3.36 -19.53
N ASN A 369 10.03 -3.62 -20.11
CA ASN A 369 10.32 -4.90 -20.76
C ASN A 369 10.87 -5.88 -19.73
N ASP A 370 10.05 -6.85 -19.32
CA ASP A 370 10.50 -7.94 -18.45
C ASP A 370 11.33 -8.97 -19.26
N THR A 371 12.60 -8.64 -19.45
CA THR A 371 13.61 -9.59 -19.93
C THR A 371 14.50 -10.12 -18.81
N ALA A 372 14.35 -9.64 -17.57
CA ALA A 372 15.28 -9.94 -16.49
C ALA A 372 14.69 -10.78 -15.34
N ASN A 373 13.36 -10.90 -15.15
CA ASN A 373 12.81 -11.62 -13.99
C ASN A 373 11.42 -12.25 -14.21
N ARG A 374 11.19 -12.92 -15.36
CA ARG A 374 10.11 -13.91 -15.49
C ARG A 374 10.35 -15.13 -14.59
N HIS A 375 10.11 -15.01 -13.29
CA HIS A 375 9.87 -16.17 -12.43
C HIS A 375 8.37 -16.27 -12.18
N TYR A 376 7.71 -17.14 -12.94
CA TYR A 376 6.31 -17.50 -12.79
C TYR A 376 6.11 -18.20 -11.44
N ILE A 377 5.37 -17.59 -10.51
CA ILE A 377 4.80 -18.30 -9.37
C ILE A 377 3.39 -18.75 -9.76
N SER A 378 3.20 -20.05 -9.96
CA SER A 378 1.91 -20.68 -10.25
C SER A 378 1.27 -21.18 -8.95
N TYR A 379 0.17 -20.57 -8.50
CA TYR A 379 -0.77 -21.19 -7.55
C TYR A 379 -2.23 -20.98 -7.98
N GLY A 380 -3.05 -21.99 -7.73
CA GLY A 380 -4.47 -21.99 -8.06
C GLY A 380 -5.22 -20.78 -7.50
N SER A 381 -5.92 -20.07 -8.39
CA SER A 381 -7.06 -19.18 -8.15
C SER A 381 -6.84 -17.81 -7.45
N HIS A 382 -5.62 -17.27 -7.40
CA HIS A 382 -5.44 -15.81 -7.23
C HIS A 382 -4.15 -15.33 -7.89
N TYR A 383 -4.27 -14.56 -8.97
CA TYR A 383 -3.15 -14.03 -9.76
C TYR A 383 -2.68 -12.69 -9.16
N ILE A 384 -1.52 -12.68 -8.51
CA ILE A 384 -0.77 -11.43 -8.24
C ILE A 384 0.70 -11.72 -8.54
N SER A 385 1.22 -11.13 -9.62
CA SER A 385 2.67 -11.04 -9.83
C SER A 385 3.20 -9.93 -8.95
N TYR A 386 4.22 -10.24 -8.15
CA TYR A 386 5.09 -9.23 -7.56
C TYR A 386 6.31 -9.16 -8.45
N SER A 387 6.27 -8.23 -9.40
CA SER A 387 7.47 -7.84 -10.10
C SER A 387 8.39 -7.11 -9.12
N SER A 388 9.56 -7.70 -8.96
CA SER A 388 10.60 -7.34 -7.99
C SER A 388 11.34 -6.09 -8.44
N LEU A 389 10.64 -4.94 -8.47
CA LEU A 389 11.27 -3.61 -8.38
C LEU A 389 11.74 -3.29 -6.95
N SER A 390 11.70 -4.26 -6.03
CA SER A 390 12.16 -4.14 -4.64
C SER A 390 13.68 -4.05 -4.46
N ARG A 391 14.46 -3.89 -5.53
CA ARG A 391 15.87 -3.49 -5.43
C ARG A 391 15.98 -1.99 -5.62
N ASP A 392 15.97 -1.29 -4.49
CA ASP A 392 16.48 0.08 -4.34
C ASP A 392 15.68 1.21 -5.02
N THR A 393 14.43 0.97 -5.44
CA THR A 393 13.69 2.01 -6.17
C THR A 393 13.10 3.11 -5.28
N ASN A 394 13.63 4.33 -5.49
CA ASN A 394 13.12 5.61 -4.99
C ASN A 394 11.59 5.70 -5.21
N PRO A 395 10.81 6.11 -4.20
CA PRO A 395 9.47 5.64 -4.03
C PRO A 395 8.52 6.61 -4.74
N TYR A 396 7.97 6.25 -5.91
CA TYR A 396 6.77 6.87 -6.51
C TYR A 396 6.05 5.96 -7.53
N LEU A 397 6.28 4.66 -7.52
CA LEU A 397 5.69 3.69 -8.45
C LEU A 397 4.83 2.67 -7.69
N ASP A 398 3.70 2.27 -8.28
CA ASP A 398 2.82 1.19 -7.81
C ASP A 398 2.38 0.31 -8.98
N LEU A 399 2.37 -1.00 -8.79
CA LEU A 399 2.12 -1.98 -9.84
C LEU A 399 0.62 -2.10 -10.11
N PHE A 400 0.19 -1.86 -11.35
CA PHE A 400 -1.23 -1.77 -11.68
C PHE A 400 -1.78 -2.95 -12.47
N SER A 401 -1.01 -3.56 -13.39
CA SER A 401 -1.50 -4.71 -14.17
C SER A 401 -0.38 -5.50 -14.84
N LEU A 402 -0.64 -6.80 -15.05
CA LEU A 402 0.11 -7.67 -15.95
C LEU A 402 -0.71 -7.84 -17.23
N LEU A 403 -0.25 -7.27 -18.34
CA LEU A 403 -0.65 -7.76 -19.65
C LEU A 403 0.42 -8.76 -20.08
N ASP A 404 0.05 -9.90 -20.66
CA ASP A 404 0.85 -11.13 -20.85
C ASP A 404 2.27 -11.00 -21.47
N GLN A 405 2.77 -9.78 -21.79
CA GLN A 405 4.13 -9.49 -22.27
C GLN A 405 4.76 -8.18 -21.75
N HIS A 406 4.04 -7.33 -20.98
CA HIS A 406 4.55 -6.04 -20.48
C HIS A 406 4.02 -5.77 -19.07
N GLU A 407 4.91 -5.34 -18.16
CA GLU A 407 4.51 -4.89 -16.83
C GLU A 407 4.14 -3.41 -16.88
N VAL A 408 2.96 -3.08 -16.35
CA VAL A 408 2.41 -1.71 -16.34
C VAL A 408 2.37 -1.18 -14.92
N TYR A 409 3.12 -0.12 -14.65
CA TYR A 409 3.20 0.54 -13.34
C TYR A 409 2.59 1.92 -13.41
N THR A 410 1.79 2.26 -12.41
CA THR A 410 1.26 3.61 -12.21
C THR A 410 2.23 4.42 -11.38
N TRP A 411 2.47 5.69 -11.74
CA TRP A 411 3.25 6.59 -10.89
C TRP A 411 2.35 7.58 -10.14
N VAL A 412 2.87 8.07 -9.01
CA VAL A 412 2.35 9.22 -8.29
C VAL A 412 3.43 10.29 -8.19
N VAL A 413 3.09 11.56 -8.24
CA VAL A 413 4.08 12.67 -8.16
C VAL A 413 4.38 13.13 -6.74
N ALA A 414 3.53 12.73 -5.80
CA ALA A 414 3.80 12.76 -4.37
C ALA A 414 2.80 11.85 -3.64
N TYR A 415 3.21 11.36 -2.47
CA TYR A 415 2.35 10.59 -1.56
C TYR A 415 1.40 11.49 -0.76
N LYS A 416 0.53 12.23 -1.47
CA LYS A 416 -0.48 13.12 -0.90
C LYS A 416 -1.83 12.89 -1.56
N SER A 417 -2.91 13.14 -0.80
CA SER A 417 -4.23 13.32 -1.40
C SER A 417 -4.23 14.55 -2.30
N CYS A 418 -5.17 14.62 -3.23
CA CYS A 418 -5.32 15.81 -4.06
C CYS A 418 -5.70 17.04 -3.23
N GLU A 419 -6.48 16.83 -2.15
CA GLU A 419 -6.85 17.91 -1.24
C GLU A 419 -5.64 18.50 -0.51
N ASP A 420 -4.76 17.65 0.01
CA ASP A 420 -3.57 18.09 0.74
C ASP A 420 -2.50 18.64 -0.17
N ALA A 421 -2.34 18.08 -1.37
CA ALA A 421 -1.40 18.57 -2.37
C ALA A 421 -1.69 20.01 -2.80
N LYS A 422 -2.98 20.36 -2.98
CA LYS A 422 -3.41 21.72 -3.34
C LYS A 422 -3.16 22.76 -2.27
N LYS A 423 -2.89 22.37 -1.02
CA LYS A 423 -2.56 23.30 0.07
C LYS A 423 -1.15 23.88 -0.08
N ASP A 424 -0.27 23.22 -0.83
CA ASP A 424 1.11 23.67 -1.09
C ASP A 424 1.30 24.11 -2.55
N ASN A 425 1.06 25.39 -2.82
CA ASN A 425 1.21 25.96 -4.16
C ASN A 425 2.64 25.89 -4.74
N LYS A 426 3.67 25.66 -3.91
CA LYS A 426 5.06 25.62 -4.41
C LYS A 426 5.44 24.25 -4.97
N THR A 427 4.88 23.18 -4.40
CA THR A 427 5.24 21.80 -4.77
C THR A 427 4.11 21.07 -5.50
N PHE A 428 2.91 21.67 -5.56
CA PHE A 428 1.79 21.15 -6.32
C PHE A 428 2.16 20.96 -7.79
N ALA A 429 1.94 19.73 -8.29
CA ALA A 429 2.45 19.30 -9.58
C ALA A 429 1.57 19.66 -10.78
N CYS A 430 0.25 19.78 -10.57
CA CYS A 430 -0.71 19.98 -11.66
C CYS A 430 -0.85 21.48 -11.91
N VAL A 431 0.14 22.04 -12.62
CA VAL A 431 0.31 23.49 -12.74
C VAL A 431 -0.48 24.12 -13.89
N ASP A 432 -0.96 23.31 -14.84
CA ASP A 432 -1.76 23.79 -15.96
C ASP A 432 -3.21 24.10 -15.56
N GLN A 433 -3.80 25.16 -16.09
CA GLN A 433 -5.19 25.56 -15.80
C GLN A 433 -6.22 24.53 -16.30
N HIS A 434 -5.88 23.78 -17.35
CA HIS A 434 -6.67 22.67 -17.87
C HIS A 434 -6.16 21.33 -17.36
N SER A 435 -5.36 21.27 -16.28
CA SER A 435 -5.01 20.01 -15.63
C SER A 435 -5.95 19.66 -14.46
N GLN A 436 -6.04 18.36 -14.17
CA GLN A 436 -6.77 17.80 -13.05
C GLN A 436 -5.84 16.94 -12.20
N CYS A 437 -6.06 17.01 -10.89
CA CYS A 437 -5.40 16.14 -9.92
C CYS A 437 -6.20 14.84 -9.80
N ILE A 438 -5.53 13.70 -9.98
CA ILE A 438 -6.12 12.37 -9.92
C ILE A 438 -5.47 11.61 -8.76
N GLU A 439 -6.28 11.19 -7.79
CA GLU A 439 -5.83 10.31 -6.71
C GLU A 439 -5.61 8.91 -7.27
N THR A 440 -4.48 8.31 -6.91
CA THR A 440 -4.16 6.93 -7.23
C THR A 440 -4.35 6.11 -5.97
N ASN A 441 -5.26 5.15 -6.03
CA ASN A 441 -5.52 4.24 -4.93
C ASN A 441 -4.69 2.97 -5.09
N THR A 442 -4.20 2.46 -3.98
CA THR A 442 -3.65 1.10 -3.91
C THR A 442 -4.76 0.07 -4.08
N THR A 443 -4.39 -1.15 -4.48
CA THR A 443 -5.29 -2.31 -4.61
C THR A 443 -6.03 -2.69 -3.31
N ARG A 444 -5.67 -2.10 -2.16
CA ARG A 444 -6.23 -2.42 -0.82
C ARG A 444 -6.85 -1.21 -0.10
N ASN A 445 -7.50 -0.30 -0.84
CA ASN A 445 -8.35 0.79 -0.31
C ASN A 445 -7.64 1.91 0.48
N GLY A 446 -6.41 2.30 0.09
CA GLY A 446 -5.75 3.51 0.59
C GLY A 446 -5.25 4.40 -0.56
N ILE A 447 -5.29 5.73 -0.38
CA ILE A 447 -4.68 6.69 -1.33
C ILE A 447 -3.17 6.48 -1.26
N LEU A 448 -2.57 6.03 -2.37
CA LEU A 448 -1.13 6.00 -2.52
C LEU A 448 -0.61 7.43 -2.60
N GLY A 449 -1.16 8.19 -3.54
CA GLY A 449 -0.77 9.57 -3.80
C GLY A 449 -1.62 10.16 -4.90
N TYR A 450 -1.09 11.17 -5.58
CA TYR A 450 -1.77 11.77 -6.71
C TYR A 450 -0.87 11.86 -7.94
N ARG A 451 -1.49 11.98 -9.10
CA ARG A 451 -0.85 12.35 -10.37
C ARG A 451 -1.66 13.43 -11.07
N CYS A 452 -1.13 13.97 -12.15
CA CYS A 452 -1.83 14.96 -12.96
C CYS A 452 -2.25 14.37 -14.29
N LYS A 453 -3.41 14.82 -14.78
CA LYS A 453 -3.98 14.46 -16.08
C LYS A 453 -4.56 15.72 -16.73
N CYS A 454 -4.51 15.84 -18.05
CA CYS A 454 -5.23 16.94 -18.70
C CYS A 454 -6.76 16.75 -18.52
N SER A 455 -7.47 17.87 -18.46
CA SER A 455 -8.93 17.88 -18.36
C SER A 455 -9.55 17.24 -19.59
N LYS A 456 -10.78 16.76 -19.45
CA LYS A 456 -11.53 16.23 -20.59
C LYS A 456 -11.58 17.27 -21.73
N GLY A 457 -11.22 16.84 -22.94
CA GLY A 457 -11.12 17.70 -24.13
C GLY A 457 -9.72 18.27 -24.37
N TYR A 458 -8.75 17.97 -23.50
CA TYR A 458 -7.38 18.46 -23.61
C TYR A 458 -6.38 17.30 -23.60
N GLU A 459 -5.26 17.46 -24.30
CA GLU A 459 -4.14 16.53 -24.34
C GLU A 459 -2.80 17.26 -24.14
N GLY A 460 -1.75 16.53 -23.77
CA GLY A 460 -0.40 17.07 -23.61
C GLY A 460 0.17 16.81 -22.22
N ASN A 461 0.87 17.79 -21.67
CA ASN A 461 1.61 17.63 -20.43
C ASN A 461 1.00 18.46 -19.28
N PRO A 462 0.26 17.84 -18.34
CA PRO A 462 -0.40 18.56 -17.24
C PRO A 462 0.56 19.10 -16.17
N TYR A 463 1.84 18.72 -16.23
CA TYR A 463 2.89 19.15 -15.29
C TYR A 463 3.61 20.42 -15.75
N LEU A 464 3.27 20.94 -16.92
CA LEU A 464 3.86 22.16 -17.48
C LEU A 464 2.79 23.25 -17.57
N GLN A 465 3.18 24.49 -17.35
CA GLN A 465 2.31 25.62 -17.60
C GLN A 465 2.05 25.75 -19.12
N ASP A 466 0.79 25.85 -19.52
CA ASP A 466 0.33 25.82 -20.92
C ASP A 466 0.70 24.50 -21.65
N GLY A 467 0.82 23.42 -20.89
CA GLY A 467 1.17 22.10 -21.36
C GLY A 467 -0.03 21.27 -21.84
N CYS A 468 -1.24 21.57 -21.36
CA CYS A 468 -2.47 20.95 -21.88
C CYS A 468 -3.06 21.80 -23.01
N ARG A 469 -3.31 21.17 -24.15
CA ARG A 469 -3.85 21.80 -25.37
C ARG A 469 -5.18 21.17 -25.74
N ASP A 470 -6.06 22.00 -26.27
CA ASP A 470 -7.36 21.56 -26.79
C ASP A 470 -7.18 20.48 -27.87
N ILE A 471 -7.95 19.41 -27.76
CA ILE A 471 -7.96 18.32 -28.75
C ILE A 471 -8.85 18.76 -29.90
N ASN A 472 -8.29 18.86 -31.10
CA ASN A 472 -9.12 19.12 -32.28
C ASN A 472 -9.81 17.83 -32.75
N GLU A 473 -10.98 17.54 -32.18
CA GLU A 473 -11.72 16.31 -32.48
C GLU A 473 -12.12 16.18 -33.95
N CYS A 474 -12.24 17.31 -34.66
CA CYS A 474 -12.59 17.33 -36.08
C CYS A 474 -11.49 16.74 -36.99
N LEU A 475 -10.26 16.63 -36.50
CA LEU A 475 -9.15 15.95 -37.20
C LEU A 475 -9.15 14.42 -36.97
N HIS A 476 -9.89 13.94 -35.96
CA HIS A 476 -9.90 12.55 -35.52
C HIS A 476 -11.33 11.98 -35.53
N ARG A 477 -12.00 12.03 -36.69
CA ARG A 477 -13.43 11.65 -36.86
C ARG A 477 -13.71 10.16 -36.60
N ASP A 478 -12.68 9.34 -36.63
CA ASP A 478 -12.69 7.91 -36.28
C ASP A 478 -12.83 7.67 -34.77
N LYS A 479 -12.25 8.55 -33.95
CA LYS A 479 -12.36 8.53 -32.49
C LYS A 479 -13.52 9.37 -31.97
N TYR A 480 -13.75 10.53 -32.59
CA TYR A 480 -14.77 11.50 -32.20
C TYR A 480 -15.83 11.61 -33.28
N ILE A 481 -16.89 10.81 -33.12
CA ILE A 481 -17.93 10.65 -34.14
C ILE A 481 -18.66 11.98 -34.39
N CYS A 482 -18.67 12.39 -35.66
CA CYS A 482 -19.49 13.48 -36.18
C CYS A 482 -19.83 13.21 -37.65
N TYR A 483 -21.11 12.99 -37.94
CA TYR A 483 -21.60 12.76 -39.29
C TYR A 483 -22.04 14.05 -40.02
N GLY A 484 -22.00 15.19 -39.32
CA GLY A 484 -22.35 16.51 -39.87
C GLY A 484 -21.13 17.40 -40.08
N ILE A 485 -21.37 18.72 -40.08
CA ILE A 485 -20.32 19.74 -39.99
C ILE A 485 -19.74 19.69 -38.58
N CYS A 486 -18.46 19.40 -38.49
CA CYS A 486 -17.70 19.45 -37.25
C CYS A 486 -17.04 20.83 -37.13
N THR A 487 -17.23 21.49 -35.99
CA THR A 487 -16.53 22.73 -35.63
C THR A 487 -15.86 22.54 -34.29
N ASN A 488 -14.54 22.68 -34.25
CA ASN A 488 -13.76 22.59 -33.02
C ASN A 488 -14.11 23.75 -32.07
N THR A 489 -14.14 23.48 -30.78
CA THR A 489 -14.38 24.46 -29.72
C THR A 489 -13.37 24.25 -28.59
N ASP A 490 -13.20 25.22 -27.71
CA ASP A 490 -12.29 25.05 -26.58
C ASP A 490 -12.84 24.01 -25.57
N GLY A 491 -12.12 22.91 -25.38
CA GLY A 491 -12.47 21.77 -24.54
C GLY A 491 -13.46 20.77 -25.17
N GLY A 492 -13.70 20.84 -26.48
CA GLY A 492 -14.58 19.90 -27.17
C GLY A 492 -14.92 20.28 -28.60
N TYR A 493 -15.94 19.66 -29.20
CA TYR A 493 -16.39 20.01 -30.55
C TYR A 493 -17.90 20.11 -30.64
N ASN A 494 -18.36 20.98 -31.54
CA ASN A 494 -19.75 21.01 -31.95
C ASN A 494 -19.94 20.25 -33.27
N CYS A 495 -21.03 19.50 -33.35
CA CYS A 495 -21.37 18.70 -34.52
C CYS A 495 -22.80 19.06 -34.92
N THR A 496 -22.95 19.66 -36.10
CA THR A 496 -24.23 20.18 -36.58
C THR A 496 -24.53 19.70 -37.98
N CYS A 497 -25.80 19.45 -38.28
CA CYS A 497 -26.24 19.20 -39.64
C CYS A 497 -26.24 20.48 -40.49
N GLU A 498 -26.00 20.35 -41.80
CA GLU A 498 -26.16 21.42 -42.78
C GLU A 498 -27.55 22.07 -42.66
N PRO A 499 -27.73 23.36 -42.98
CA PRO A 499 -28.99 24.11 -42.76
C PRO A 499 -30.26 23.43 -43.31
N ASP A 500 -30.13 22.69 -44.41
CA ASP A 500 -31.22 21.98 -45.09
C ASP A 500 -31.43 20.54 -44.62
N SER A 501 -30.65 20.08 -43.64
CA SER A 501 -30.70 18.72 -43.09
C SER A 501 -30.95 18.73 -41.59
N SER A 502 -31.51 17.64 -41.06
CA SER A 502 -31.73 17.51 -39.60
C SER A 502 -31.54 16.07 -39.10
N GLY A 503 -31.32 15.94 -37.80
CA GLY A 503 -30.93 14.70 -37.12
C GLY A 503 -30.02 14.99 -35.93
N ASP A 504 -29.59 13.94 -35.21
CA ASP A 504 -28.53 14.01 -34.20
C ASP A 504 -27.20 13.57 -34.84
N PRO A 505 -26.38 14.51 -35.33
CA PRO A 505 -25.19 14.20 -36.13
C PRO A 505 -24.07 13.54 -35.32
N ARG A 506 -24.23 13.37 -34.00
CA ARG A 506 -23.31 12.61 -33.15
C ARG A 506 -23.66 11.12 -33.06
N LYS A 507 -24.85 10.72 -33.51
CA LYS A 507 -25.32 9.32 -33.48
C LYS A 507 -25.52 8.73 -34.85
N GLU A 508 -26.03 9.53 -35.80
CA GLU A 508 -26.38 9.06 -37.14
C GLU A 508 -26.13 10.15 -38.20
N PRO A 509 -26.01 9.76 -39.49
CA PRO A 509 -25.92 10.71 -40.61
C PRO A 509 -27.11 11.67 -40.68
N CYS A 510 -26.83 12.93 -41.01
CA CYS A 510 -27.86 13.96 -41.18
C CYS A 510 -28.84 13.59 -42.30
N ASN A 511 -30.14 13.78 -42.05
CA ASN A 511 -31.17 13.50 -43.04
C ASN A 511 -31.50 14.77 -43.84
N PRO A 512 -31.22 14.81 -45.16
CA PRO A 512 -31.48 15.97 -46.02
C PRO A 512 -32.98 16.24 -46.30
N ASN A 513 -33.89 15.32 -45.94
CA ASN A 513 -35.33 15.43 -46.27
C ASN A 513 -36.20 16.01 -45.13
N LYS A 514 -35.60 16.41 -44.00
CA LYS A 514 -36.33 17.06 -42.90
C LYS A 514 -35.85 18.51 -42.76
N LYS A 515 -36.54 19.46 -43.42
CA LYS A 515 -36.28 20.90 -43.29
C LYS A 515 -36.67 21.41 -41.89
N ARG A 516 -35.92 22.39 -41.35
CA ARG A 516 -36.30 23.12 -40.12
C ARG A 516 -37.57 23.95 -40.38
N PRO A 517 -38.55 24.01 -39.45
CA PRO A 517 -39.65 24.96 -39.58
C PRO A 517 -39.15 26.37 -39.24
N VAL A 518 -39.39 27.33 -40.14
CA VAL A 518 -39.17 28.76 -39.91
C VAL A 518 -40.32 29.27 -39.04
N LEU A 519 -40.02 29.74 -37.83
CA LEU A 519 -41.00 30.42 -36.96
C LEU A 519 -41.14 31.88 -37.41
N LEU A 520 -42.16 32.15 -38.22
CA LEU A 520 -42.68 33.51 -38.43
C LEU A 520 -43.74 33.79 -37.37
N GLY A 521 -43.53 34.88 -36.63
CA GLY A 521 -44.44 35.35 -35.58
C GLY A 521 -45.84 35.64 -36.11
N GLY A 522 -46.84 35.10 -35.43
CA GLY A 522 -48.25 35.35 -35.68
C GLY A 522 -49.08 34.94 -34.48
N LEU A 523 -49.59 35.94 -33.76
CA LEU A 523 -50.55 35.82 -32.66
C LEU A 523 -51.79 35.02 -33.09
N TYR A 524 -52.16 33.96 -32.36
CA TYR A 524 -53.56 33.56 -32.24
C TYR A 524 -53.84 32.92 -30.86
N LYS A 525 -54.93 33.38 -30.25
CA LYS A 525 -55.42 33.02 -28.90
C LYS A 525 -56.03 31.60 -28.85
N PRO A 526 -56.24 31.04 -27.64
CA PRO A 526 -56.41 29.61 -27.45
C PRO A 526 -57.86 29.17 -27.59
N THR A 527 -58.10 28.12 -28.36
CA THR A 527 -59.27 27.25 -28.22
C THR A 527 -58.86 25.83 -28.59
N HIS A 528 -58.57 24.99 -27.61
CA HIS A 528 -58.59 23.54 -27.81
C HIS A 528 -59.53 22.88 -26.80
N SER A 529 -60.48 22.17 -27.40
CA SER A 529 -61.52 21.33 -26.85
C SER A 529 -60.95 20.17 -26.03
N LEU A 530 -61.70 19.73 -25.01
CA LEU A 530 -61.45 18.59 -24.13
C LEU A 530 -61.29 17.21 -24.83
N THR A 531 -61.31 17.15 -26.16
CA THR A 531 -61.31 15.90 -26.94
C THR A 531 -59.93 15.42 -27.40
N GLU A 532 -58.86 16.20 -27.22
CA GLU A 532 -57.48 15.76 -27.56
C GLU A 532 -56.67 15.22 -26.37
N MET A 533 -57.15 15.36 -25.13
CA MET A 533 -56.48 14.77 -23.96
C MET A 533 -56.69 13.25 -23.84
N THR A 534 -57.76 12.68 -24.41
CA THR A 534 -58.02 11.23 -24.32
C THR A 534 -57.11 10.39 -25.22
N LYS A 535 -56.62 10.93 -26.35
CA LYS A 535 -55.65 10.21 -27.22
C LYS A 535 -54.23 10.17 -26.65
N TYR A 536 -53.87 11.09 -25.77
CA TYR A 536 -52.54 11.13 -25.15
C TYR A 536 -52.42 10.18 -23.94
N ILE A 537 -53.55 9.85 -23.31
CA ILE A 537 -53.61 8.91 -22.18
C ILE A 537 -53.58 7.45 -22.68
N ASP A 538 -54.22 7.14 -23.82
CA ASP A 538 -54.19 5.76 -24.38
C ASP A 538 -52.81 5.32 -24.87
N VAL A 539 -52.00 6.23 -25.42
CA VAL A 539 -50.64 5.92 -25.91
C VAL A 539 -49.64 5.77 -24.76
N GLN A 540 -49.86 6.44 -23.62
CA GLN A 540 -49.04 6.27 -22.41
C GLN A 540 -49.42 5.01 -21.62
N CYS A 541 -50.70 4.61 -21.61
CA CYS A 541 -51.14 3.33 -21.03
C CYS A 541 -50.56 2.10 -21.75
N LEU A 542 -50.48 2.12 -23.09
CA LEU A 542 -49.85 1.05 -23.88
C LEU A 542 -48.33 0.89 -23.63
N ARG A 543 -47.64 1.99 -23.27
CA ARG A 543 -46.20 1.98 -22.92
C ARG A 543 -45.94 1.42 -21.52
N LEU A 544 -46.84 1.69 -20.56
CA LEU A 544 -46.76 1.18 -19.19
C LEU A 544 -47.10 -0.31 -19.10
N ASP A 545 -48.09 -0.79 -19.85
CA ASP A 545 -48.43 -2.23 -19.92
C ASP A 545 -47.32 -3.08 -20.55
N CYS A 546 -46.58 -2.50 -21.51
CA CYS A 546 -45.44 -3.17 -22.15
C CYS A 546 -44.21 -3.23 -21.23
N LEU A 547 -43.97 -2.19 -20.43
CA LEU A 547 -42.92 -2.18 -19.40
C LEU A 547 -43.25 -3.13 -18.24
N ALA A 548 -44.52 -3.17 -17.80
CA ALA A 548 -44.98 -4.08 -16.76
C ALA A 548 -44.82 -5.56 -17.17
N LYS A 549 -45.20 -5.92 -18.41
CA LYS A 549 -45.00 -7.29 -18.93
C LYS A 549 -43.52 -7.66 -19.10
N LYS A 550 -42.65 -6.69 -19.39
CA LYS A 550 -41.20 -6.90 -19.51
C LYS A 550 -40.53 -7.05 -18.14
N LEU A 551 -41.00 -6.32 -17.13
CA LEU A 551 -40.57 -6.46 -15.74
C LEU A 551 -41.04 -7.79 -15.12
N GLU A 552 -42.28 -8.22 -15.37
CA GLU A 552 -42.80 -9.48 -14.86
C GLU A 552 -42.05 -10.69 -15.44
N LYS A 553 -41.65 -10.61 -16.73
CA LYS A 553 -40.82 -11.63 -17.38
C LYS A 553 -39.39 -11.67 -16.83
N TYR A 554 -38.80 -10.51 -16.51
CA TYR A 554 -37.50 -10.43 -15.84
C TYR A 554 -37.57 -10.94 -14.40
N ARG A 555 -38.66 -10.62 -13.68
CA ARG A 555 -38.93 -11.09 -12.32
C ARG A 555 -39.09 -12.61 -12.26
N LEU A 556 -39.83 -13.19 -13.20
CA LEU A 556 -39.96 -14.66 -13.32
C LEU A 556 -38.64 -15.32 -13.69
N PHE A 557 -37.84 -14.73 -14.58
CA PHE A 557 -36.50 -15.24 -14.93
C PHE A 557 -35.51 -15.18 -13.75
N VAL A 558 -35.56 -14.11 -12.94
CA VAL A 558 -34.75 -13.99 -11.71
C VAL A 558 -35.24 -14.95 -10.63
N LEU A 559 -36.55 -15.14 -10.48
CA LEU A 559 -37.13 -16.12 -9.55
C LEU A 559 -36.76 -17.55 -9.94
N GLU A 560 -36.86 -17.91 -11.22
CA GLU A 560 -36.53 -19.24 -11.74
C GLU A 560 -35.02 -19.54 -11.59
N LYS A 561 -34.14 -18.54 -11.79
CA LYS A 561 -32.71 -18.66 -11.46
C LYS A 561 -32.44 -18.75 -9.95
N SER A 562 -33.19 -18.02 -9.12
CA SER A 562 -33.04 -18.07 -7.66
C SER A 562 -33.54 -19.40 -7.07
N GLU A 563 -34.61 -19.98 -7.64
CA GLU A 563 -35.12 -21.31 -7.27
C GLU A 563 -34.23 -22.44 -7.80
N ALA A 564 -33.51 -22.23 -8.91
CA ALA A 564 -32.49 -23.16 -9.39
C ALA A 564 -31.24 -23.14 -8.47
N GLN A 565 -30.77 -21.96 -8.05
CA GLN A 565 -29.70 -21.85 -7.05
C GLN A 565 -30.14 -22.36 -5.67
N ALA A 566 -31.39 -22.15 -5.25
CA ALA A 566 -31.91 -22.68 -3.99
C ALA A 566 -31.95 -24.22 -4.02
N ARG A 567 -32.38 -24.83 -5.13
CA ARG A 567 -32.39 -26.30 -5.31
C ARG A 567 -31.01 -26.94 -5.31
N GLU A 568 -29.95 -26.22 -5.67
CA GLU A 568 -28.56 -26.68 -5.55
C GLU A 568 -27.98 -26.51 -4.13
N ILE A 569 -28.44 -25.51 -3.37
CA ILE A 569 -27.93 -25.19 -2.02
C ILE A 569 -28.63 -26.01 -0.92
N GLU A 570 -29.90 -26.36 -1.10
CA GLU A 570 -30.69 -27.10 -0.10
C GLU A 570 -30.09 -28.45 0.34
N PRO A 571 -29.55 -29.31 -0.57
CA PRO A 571 -28.84 -30.52 -0.15
C PRO A 571 -27.49 -30.24 0.54
N MET A 572 -26.83 -29.12 0.23
CA MET A 572 -25.62 -28.67 0.96
C MET A 572 -25.95 -28.18 2.37
N LYS A 573 -27.10 -27.51 2.55
CA LYS A 573 -27.57 -27.02 3.85
C LYS A 573 -27.97 -28.17 4.76
N ALA A 574 -28.63 -29.19 4.23
CA ALA A 574 -28.93 -30.43 4.98
C ALA A 574 -27.65 -31.16 5.43
N ARG A 575 -26.60 -31.19 4.58
CA ARG A 575 -25.27 -31.72 4.96
C ARG A 575 -24.57 -30.89 6.02
N LEU A 576 -24.71 -29.57 5.97
CA LEU A 576 -24.18 -28.65 6.98
C LEU A 576 -24.88 -28.83 8.34
N GLU A 577 -26.20 -28.98 8.36
CA GLU A 577 -26.96 -29.25 9.60
C GLU A 577 -26.64 -30.64 10.19
N GLU A 578 -26.36 -31.64 9.34
CA GLU A 578 -25.89 -32.96 9.77
C GLU A 578 -24.45 -32.90 10.32
N MET A 579 -23.57 -32.12 9.69
CA MET A 579 -22.22 -31.85 10.19
C MET A 579 -22.23 -31.09 11.51
N GLU A 580 -23.10 -30.09 11.67
CA GLU A 580 -23.27 -29.35 12.92
C GLU A 580 -23.80 -30.24 14.06
N LYS A 581 -24.76 -31.14 13.78
CA LYS A 581 -25.19 -32.14 14.76
C LYS A 581 -24.07 -33.10 15.15
N THR A 582 -23.23 -33.48 14.20
CA THR A 582 -22.09 -34.37 14.43
C THR A 582 -20.98 -33.68 15.24
N LEU A 583 -20.73 -32.40 14.95
CA LEU A 583 -19.81 -31.56 15.72
C LEU A 583 -20.31 -31.34 17.16
N LYS A 584 -21.60 -31.07 17.34
CA LYS A 584 -22.20 -30.87 18.65
C LYS A 584 -22.20 -32.15 19.50
N ALA A 585 -22.46 -33.31 18.89
CA ALA A 585 -22.33 -34.60 19.55
C ALA A 585 -20.87 -34.91 19.95
N ARG A 586 -19.89 -34.50 19.14
CA ARG A 586 -18.46 -34.59 19.48
C ARG A 586 -18.04 -33.64 20.60
N ASP A 587 -18.59 -32.43 20.64
CA ASP A 587 -18.34 -31.48 21.74
C ASP A 587 -18.94 -31.98 23.06
N ASP A 588 -20.13 -32.58 23.03
CA ASP A 588 -20.74 -33.20 24.20
C ASP A 588 -19.92 -34.43 24.68
N GLU A 589 -19.36 -35.22 23.76
CA GLU A 589 -18.46 -36.35 24.06
C GLU A 589 -17.10 -35.88 24.62
N ILE A 590 -16.57 -34.75 24.15
CA ILE A 590 -15.36 -34.10 24.69
C ILE A 590 -15.63 -33.50 26.08
N LEU A 591 -16.82 -32.94 26.33
CA LEU A 591 -17.24 -32.46 27.64
C LEU A 591 -17.38 -33.60 28.66
N ASP A 592 -17.92 -34.75 28.26
CA ASP A 592 -17.98 -35.96 29.09
C ASP A 592 -16.57 -36.55 29.37
N LEU A 593 -15.67 -36.55 28.37
CA LEU A 593 -14.28 -36.97 28.54
C LEU A 593 -13.49 -36.02 29.47
N ASN A 594 -13.73 -34.71 29.39
CA ASN A 594 -13.14 -33.73 30.29
C ASN A 594 -13.72 -33.86 31.71
N GLY A 595 -15.01 -34.14 31.86
CA GLY A 595 -15.64 -34.47 33.14
C GLY A 595 -15.06 -35.73 33.79
N ALA A 596 -14.87 -36.80 33.00
CA ALA A 596 -14.23 -38.03 33.44
C ALA A 596 -12.76 -37.82 33.81
N THR A 597 -12.03 -36.99 33.06
CA THR A 597 -10.63 -36.65 33.36
C THR A 597 -10.52 -35.86 34.66
N ILE A 598 -11.45 -34.93 34.91
CA ILE A 598 -11.52 -34.15 36.17
C ILE A 598 -11.82 -35.08 37.36
N ASP A 599 -12.78 -36.02 37.26
CA ASP A 599 -13.09 -37.00 38.32
C ASP A 599 -11.89 -37.93 38.59
N ILE A 600 -11.17 -38.40 37.54
CA ILE A 600 -9.95 -39.19 37.68
C ILE A 600 -8.86 -38.40 38.41
N THR A 601 -8.59 -37.15 38.01
CA THR A 601 -7.59 -36.31 38.70
C THR A 601 -7.95 -36.07 40.16
N THR A 602 -9.24 -35.89 40.48
CA THR A 602 -9.73 -35.66 41.84
C THR A 602 -9.56 -36.92 42.69
N ARG A 603 -9.92 -38.10 42.18
CA ARG A 603 -9.71 -39.39 42.85
C ARG A 603 -8.23 -39.76 43.02
N THR A 604 -7.36 -39.45 42.06
CA THR A 604 -5.91 -39.61 42.24
C THR A 604 -5.34 -38.67 43.29
N ARG A 605 -5.90 -37.47 43.45
CA ARG A 605 -5.48 -36.51 44.48
C ARG A 605 -5.91 -36.97 45.88
N GLU A 606 -7.15 -37.46 46.02
CA GLU A 606 -7.64 -38.06 47.26
C GLU A 606 -6.87 -39.34 47.63
N ALA A 607 -6.52 -40.18 46.65
CA ALA A 607 -5.67 -41.35 46.87
C ALA A 607 -4.23 -40.96 47.27
N TRP A 608 -3.67 -39.89 46.68
CA TRP A 608 -2.34 -39.37 47.04
C TRP A 608 -2.32 -38.79 48.46
N ASP A 609 -3.35 -38.05 48.84
CA ASP A 609 -3.50 -37.51 50.20
C ASP A 609 -3.73 -38.62 51.24
N ALA A 610 -4.54 -39.64 50.93
CA ALA A 610 -4.70 -40.82 51.80
C ALA A 610 -3.39 -41.61 51.98
N THR A 611 -2.57 -41.71 50.93
CA THR A 611 -1.26 -42.38 50.97
C THR A 611 -0.24 -41.58 51.79
N ASN A 612 -0.31 -40.25 51.75
CA ASN A 612 0.54 -39.38 52.57
C ASN A 612 0.13 -39.38 54.06
N VAL A 613 -1.16 -39.48 54.36
CA VAL A 613 -1.65 -39.65 55.74
C VAL A 613 -1.23 -41.02 56.32
N LEU A 614 -1.23 -42.08 55.52
CA LEU A 614 -0.73 -43.40 55.92
C LEU A 614 0.80 -43.41 56.11
N ARG A 615 1.56 -42.74 55.23
CA ARG A 615 3.02 -42.56 55.41
C ARG A 615 3.38 -41.73 56.64
N GLY A 616 2.56 -40.75 57.00
CA GLY A 616 2.74 -39.97 58.23
C GLY A 616 2.46 -40.75 59.52
N LYS A 617 1.57 -41.75 59.48
CA LYS A 617 1.27 -42.61 60.64
C LYS A 617 2.31 -43.72 60.86
N VAL A 618 2.95 -44.21 59.79
CA VAL A 618 4.04 -45.22 59.89
C VAL A 618 5.37 -44.59 60.35
N ALA A 619 5.52 -43.26 60.22
CA ALA A 619 6.69 -42.55 60.74
C ALA A 619 6.60 -42.20 62.24
N ASN A 620 5.47 -42.47 62.91
CA ASN A 620 5.21 -42.16 64.32
C ASN A 620 4.83 -43.40 65.16
N SER A 621 5.06 -44.61 64.64
CA SER A 621 5.04 -45.89 65.37
C SER A 621 6.43 -46.51 65.32
#